data_AF-A0A3D4JTF2-F1
#
_entry.id   AF-A0A3D4JTF2-F1
#
_cell.length_a   1.000
_cell.length_b   1.000
_cell.length_c   1.000
_cell.angle_alpha   90.00
_cell.angle_beta   90.00
_cell.angle_gamma   90.00
#
_symmetry.space_group_name_H-M   'P 1'
#
loop_
_entity.id
_entity.type
_entity.pdbx_description
1 polymer ?
#
loop_
_entity_poly.entity_id
_entity_poly.type
_entity_poly.pdbx_seq_one_letter_code
_entity_poly.pdbx_strand_id
1 'polypeptide(L)'
;MNIFQKFFFLFFLIISKFVLAQNENEFREAFTLKIAVDSTTFYQQEIAKSKYFVKDNILQIYPGEHLFIETEVKDDKIQTMKIVKENKNPLKTIEIEFSQEVSGRQNKGMTLSVSNPFDKNLNYDAIINVVGKKGWFETSIIPIKPKLKNFEMWPQPIITIVLNNWRFDK
;
A
#
# COMPACT_ATOMS: atom_id res chain seq x y z
N MET A 1 -4.89 -37.24 48.01
CA MET A 1 -4.20 -36.34 47.07
C MET A 1 -4.11 -37.05 45.73
N ASN A 2 -5.10 -36.83 44.85
CA ASN A 2 -5.26 -37.60 43.62
C ASN A 2 -4.54 -36.91 42.45
N ILE A 3 -3.65 -37.67 41.81
CA ILE A 3 -2.81 -37.28 40.66
C ILE A 3 -3.66 -36.79 39.45
N PHE A 4 -4.95 -37.11 39.42
CA PHE A 4 -5.87 -36.72 38.35
C PHE A 4 -6.37 -35.27 38.40
N GLN A 5 -6.18 -34.51 39.48
CA GLN A 5 -6.60 -33.10 39.55
C GLN A 5 -5.52 -32.09 39.17
N LYS A 6 -4.26 -32.52 38.96
CA LYS A 6 -3.17 -31.61 38.58
C LYS A 6 -3.00 -31.40 37.08
N PHE A 7 -3.68 -32.18 36.24
CA PHE A 7 -3.51 -32.12 34.78
C PHE A 7 -4.48 -31.21 34.04
N PHE A 8 -5.47 -30.62 34.72
CA PHE A 8 -6.46 -29.76 34.07
C PHE A 8 -5.99 -28.30 33.89
N PHE A 9 -4.82 -27.93 34.42
CA PHE A 9 -4.34 -26.55 34.42
C PHE A 9 -3.25 -26.25 33.38
N LEU A 10 -2.89 -27.21 32.51
CA LEU A 10 -1.75 -27.06 31.58
C LEU A 10 -2.12 -27.18 30.09
N PHE A 11 -3.40 -27.01 29.73
CA PHE A 11 -3.83 -27.07 28.32
C PHE A 11 -4.45 -25.77 27.77
N PHE A 12 -4.49 -24.69 28.56
CA PHE A 12 -5.19 -23.46 28.17
C PHE A 12 -4.28 -22.29 27.72
N LEU A 13 -3.01 -22.53 27.39
CA LEU A 13 -2.07 -21.44 27.04
C LEU A 13 -1.66 -21.36 25.57
N ILE A 14 -2.19 -22.20 24.66
CA ILE A 14 -1.71 -22.26 23.28
C ILE A 14 -2.63 -21.53 22.26
N ILE A 15 -3.80 -21.03 22.64
CA ILE A 15 -4.80 -20.56 21.64
C ILE A 15 -4.64 -19.07 21.24
N SER A 16 -3.81 -18.25 21.90
CA SER A 16 -3.89 -16.79 21.72
C SER A 16 -3.14 -16.18 20.52
N LYS A 17 -2.45 -16.95 19.67
CA LYS A 17 -1.65 -16.36 18.56
C LYS A 17 -2.22 -16.51 17.14
N PHE A 18 -3.30 -17.25 16.94
CA PHE A 18 -3.83 -17.51 15.58
C PHE A 18 -4.81 -16.45 15.05
N VAL A 19 -5.17 -15.42 15.84
CA VAL A 19 -6.28 -14.52 15.47
C VAL A 19 -5.86 -13.33 14.59
N LEU A 20 -4.57 -12.98 14.51
CA LEU A 20 -4.13 -11.79 13.76
C LEU A 20 -3.67 -12.05 12.31
N ALA A 21 -3.36 -13.29 11.94
CA ALA A 21 -2.86 -13.62 10.60
C ALA A 21 -3.95 -13.75 9.52
N GLN A 22 -5.23 -13.83 9.91
CA GLN A 22 -6.32 -14.09 8.95
C GLN A 22 -6.66 -12.91 8.02
N ASN A 23 -6.16 -11.71 8.31
CA ASN A 23 -6.51 -10.49 7.57
C ASN A 23 -5.43 -10.03 6.57
N GLU A 24 -4.36 -10.79 6.40
CA GLU A 24 -3.24 -10.39 5.52
C GLU A 24 -3.55 -10.69 4.04
N ASN A 25 -3.10 -9.80 3.15
CA ASN A 25 -3.21 -9.95 1.69
C ASN A 25 -1.90 -9.60 1.00
N GLU A 26 -0.90 -10.46 1.14
CA GLU A 26 0.45 -10.20 0.66
C GLU A 26 0.56 -10.11 -0.88
N PHE A 27 -0.32 -10.82 -1.59
CA PHE A 27 -0.25 -10.97 -3.04
C PHE A 27 -1.37 -10.23 -3.75
N ARG A 28 -0.98 -9.54 -4.82
CA ARG A 28 -1.87 -9.06 -5.87
C ARG A 28 -2.18 -10.21 -6.81
N GLU A 29 -3.46 -10.42 -7.11
CA GLU A 29 -3.86 -11.36 -8.16
C GLU A 29 -3.46 -10.86 -9.56
N ALA A 30 -3.37 -11.77 -10.53
CA ALA A 30 -3.07 -11.40 -11.90
C ALA A 30 -4.21 -10.57 -12.51
N PHE A 31 -3.87 -9.57 -13.33
CA PHE A 31 -4.86 -8.71 -13.99
C PHE A 31 -4.28 -8.06 -15.24
N THR A 32 -5.16 -7.66 -16.17
CA THR A 32 -4.80 -6.82 -17.31
C THR A 32 -4.81 -5.36 -16.88
N LEU A 33 -3.64 -4.73 -16.80
CA LEU A 33 -3.53 -3.30 -16.64
C LEU A 33 -3.95 -2.62 -17.94
N LYS A 34 -4.93 -1.72 -17.87
CA LYS A 34 -5.40 -0.93 -19.01
C LYS A 34 -5.45 0.54 -18.63
N ILE A 35 -4.69 1.36 -19.34
CA ILE A 35 -4.55 2.80 -19.06
C ILE A 35 -4.95 3.58 -20.31
N ALA A 36 -5.88 4.51 -20.15
CA ALA A 36 -6.23 5.45 -21.22
C ALA A 36 -5.04 6.38 -21.50
N VAL A 37 -4.63 6.52 -22.75
CA VAL A 37 -3.56 7.46 -23.15
C VAL A 37 -4.19 8.66 -23.82
N ASP A 38 -5.03 8.41 -24.81
CA ASP A 38 -5.84 9.40 -25.53
C ASP A 38 -7.21 8.80 -25.89
N SER A 39 -8.05 9.53 -26.63
CA SER A 39 -9.41 9.09 -27.00
C SER A 39 -9.45 7.81 -27.83
N THR A 40 -8.32 7.41 -28.42
CA THR A 40 -8.17 6.27 -29.33
C THR A 40 -7.19 5.21 -28.85
N THR A 41 -6.24 5.57 -27.99
CA THR A 41 -5.11 4.73 -27.60
C THR A 41 -5.19 4.33 -26.14
N PHE A 42 -4.98 3.04 -25.89
CA PHE A 42 -4.79 2.49 -24.55
C PHE A 42 -3.43 1.83 -24.45
N TYR A 43 -2.76 2.02 -23.33
CA TYR A 43 -1.68 1.14 -22.91
C TYR A 43 -2.29 -0.10 -22.25
N GLN A 44 -1.78 -1.29 -22.59
CA GLN A 44 -2.21 -2.55 -22.00
C GLN A 44 -1.01 -3.42 -21.66
N GLN A 45 -1.03 -4.04 -20.48
CA GLN A 45 -0.03 -4.99 -20.04
C GLN A 45 -0.67 -6.05 -19.15
N GLU A 46 -0.30 -7.32 -19.35
CA GLU A 46 -0.61 -8.38 -18.40
C GLU A 46 0.30 -8.28 -17.18
N ILE A 47 -0.29 -8.12 -16.00
CA ILE A 47 0.41 -8.13 -14.74
C ILE A 47 0.18 -9.50 -14.10
N ALA A 48 1.26 -10.28 -13.97
CA ALA A 48 1.21 -11.56 -13.30
C ALA A 48 0.95 -11.37 -11.80
N LYS A 49 0.44 -12.44 -11.16
CA LYS A 49 0.33 -12.52 -9.70
C LYS A 49 1.69 -12.20 -9.06
N SER A 50 1.72 -11.24 -8.16
CA SER A 50 2.96 -10.76 -7.55
C SER A 50 2.70 -10.28 -6.12
N LYS A 51 3.76 -10.07 -5.33
CA LYS A 51 3.62 -9.36 -4.06
C LYS A 51 3.36 -7.87 -4.32
N TYR A 52 2.68 -7.21 -3.38
CA TYR A 52 2.58 -5.75 -3.35
C TYR A 52 3.90 -5.10 -2.93
N PHE A 53 4.52 -5.65 -1.87
CA PHE A 53 5.86 -5.29 -1.44
C PHE A 53 6.89 -6.11 -2.21
N VAL A 54 7.60 -5.48 -3.14
CA VAL A 54 8.63 -6.15 -3.98
C VAL A 54 9.93 -6.40 -3.20
N LYS A 55 10.10 -5.68 -2.09
CA LYS A 55 11.11 -5.84 -1.04
C LYS A 55 10.54 -5.21 0.24
N ASP A 56 11.17 -5.48 1.38
CA ASP A 56 10.80 -4.90 2.67
C ASP A 56 10.50 -3.40 2.58
N ASN A 57 9.25 -3.04 2.86
CA ASN A 57 8.72 -1.68 2.84
C ASN A 57 8.91 -0.93 1.48
N ILE A 58 9.15 -1.64 0.38
CA ILE A 58 9.14 -1.11 -0.98
C ILE A 58 7.83 -1.54 -1.66
N LEU A 59 6.85 -0.65 -1.66
CA LEU A 59 5.54 -0.90 -2.24
C LEU A 59 5.58 -0.58 -3.73
N GLN A 60 5.04 -1.47 -4.56
CA GLN A 60 4.69 -1.16 -5.93
C GLN A 60 3.16 -1.15 -6.07
N ILE A 61 2.61 -0.07 -6.61
CA ILE A 61 1.17 0.10 -6.82
C ILE A 61 0.85 0.43 -8.28
N TYR A 62 -0.26 -0.11 -8.78
CA TYR A 62 -0.80 0.11 -10.12
C TYR A 62 -2.09 0.95 -10.08
N PRO A 63 -2.44 1.64 -11.18
CA PRO A 63 -3.72 2.33 -11.29
C PRO A 63 -4.91 1.39 -11.07
N GLY A 64 -5.91 1.87 -10.32
CA GLY A 64 -7.09 1.12 -9.90
C GLY A 64 -6.91 0.37 -8.58
N GLU A 65 -5.72 0.36 -7.99
CA GLU A 65 -5.49 -0.30 -6.71
C GLU A 65 -5.82 0.59 -5.52
N HIS A 66 -6.48 -0.01 -4.53
CA HIS A 66 -6.81 0.57 -3.23
C HIS A 66 -6.37 -0.40 -2.13
N LEU A 67 -5.44 0.04 -1.29
CA LEU A 67 -4.71 -0.79 -0.35
C LEU A 67 -4.81 -0.25 1.08
N PHE A 68 -4.93 -1.16 2.04
CA PHE A 68 -4.77 -0.89 3.46
C PHE A 68 -3.45 -1.49 3.94
N ILE A 69 -2.58 -0.64 4.48
CA ILE A 69 -1.24 -1.00 4.91
C ILE A 69 -1.15 -0.84 6.41
N GLU A 70 -1.25 -1.95 7.14
CA GLU A 70 -1.05 -1.96 8.57
C GLU A 70 0.46 -1.89 8.87
N THR A 71 0.84 -0.98 9.76
CA THR A 71 2.24 -0.72 10.10
C THR A 71 2.52 -0.99 11.57
N GLU A 72 3.71 -1.48 11.87
CA GLU A 72 4.24 -1.48 13.23
C GLU A 72 5.29 -0.39 13.37
N VAL A 73 5.06 0.50 14.35
CA VAL A 73 5.95 1.62 14.66
C VAL A 73 6.61 1.37 16.00
N LYS A 74 7.94 1.46 16.04
CA LYS A 74 8.72 1.34 17.27
C LYS A 74 9.86 2.37 17.25
N ASP A 75 10.04 3.05 18.38
CA ASP A 75 11.08 4.07 18.57
C ASP A 75 11.06 5.11 17.43
N ASP A 76 9.85 5.59 17.09
CA ASP A 76 9.61 6.57 16.03
C ASP A 76 10.09 6.14 14.63
N LYS A 77 10.11 4.84 14.38
CA LYS A 77 10.46 4.26 13.08
C LYS A 77 9.42 3.25 12.64
N ILE A 78 9.10 3.29 11.35
CA ILE A 78 8.29 2.26 10.70
C ILE A 78 9.18 1.00 10.58
N GLN A 79 8.80 -0.05 11.31
CA GLN A 79 9.56 -1.31 11.35
C GLN A 79 9.09 -2.24 10.24
N THR A 80 7.80 -2.50 10.19
CA THR A 80 7.19 -3.43 9.24
C THR A 80 5.91 -2.84 8.68
N MET A 81 5.64 -3.18 7.42
CA MET A 81 4.40 -2.87 6.73
C MET A 81 3.82 -4.15 6.16
N LYS A 82 2.50 -4.31 6.26
CA LYS A 82 1.79 -5.45 5.66
C LYS A 82 0.47 -5.00 5.05
N ILE A 83 0.12 -5.60 3.92
CA ILE A 83 -1.18 -5.36 3.30
C ILE A 83 -2.23 -6.16 4.06
N VAL A 84 -3.34 -5.50 4.39
CA VAL A 84 -4.51 -6.13 5.01
C VAL A 84 -5.73 -5.95 4.11
N LYS A 85 -6.68 -6.90 4.19
CA LYS A 85 -7.91 -6.86 3.37
C LYS A 85 -8.85 -5.74 3.79
N GLU A 86 -8.91 -5.47 5.10
CA GLU A 86 -9.80 -4.51 5.72
C GLU A 86 -9.06 -3.68 6.77
N ASN A 87 -9.37 -2.39 6.86
CA ASN A 87 -8.85 -1.50 7.88
C ASN A 87 -9.56 -1.70 9.23
N LYS A 88 -9.10 -2.69 10.01
CA LYS A 88 -9.59 -2.95 11.37
C LYS A 88 -8.87 -2.11 12.44
N ASN A 89 -7.73 -1.52 12.09
CA ASN A 89 -6.85 -0.78 13.00
C ASN A 89 -6.50 0.59 12.42
N PRO A 90 -7.46 1.54 12.36
CA PRO A 90 -7.29 2.80 11.64
C PRO A 90 -6.14 3.68 12.17
N LEU A 91 -5.78 3.54 13.45
CA LEU A 91 -4.69 4.31 14.07
C LEU A 91 -3.29 3.88 13.62
N LYS A 92 -3.16 2.73 12.98
CA LYS A 92 -1.88 2.21 12.46
C LYS A 92 -1.97 1.71 11.02
N THR A 93 -3.00 2.14 10.29
CA THR A 93 -3.22 1.71 8.90
C THR A 93 -3.13 2.91 7.97
N ILE A 94 -2.13 2.88 7.10
CA ILE A 94 -2.03 3.79 5.96
C ILE A 94 -2.97 3.28 4.87
N GLU A 95 -3.82 4.15 4.35
CA GLU A 95 -4.69 3.86 3.22
C GLU A 95 -4.11 4.52 1.97
N ILE A 96 -3.94 3.75 0.91
CA ILE A 96 -3.36 4.20 -0.35
C ILE A 96 -4.27 3.84 -1.49
N GLU A 97 -4.54 4.80 -2.37
CA GLU A 97 -5.25 4.58 -3.62
C GLU A 97 -4.49 5.22 -4.76
N PHE A 98 -4.32 4.51 -5.85
CA PHE A 98 -3.76 5.08 -7.07
C PHE A 98 -4.77 4.94 -8.21
N SER A 99 -5.25 6.05 -8.76
CA SER A 99 -6.34 6.06 -9.73
C SER A 99 -5.99 6.87 -10.98
N GLN A 100 -6.68 6.54 -12.07
CA GLN A 100 -6.70 7.32 -13.30
C GLN A 100 -8.06 7.98 -13.44
N GLU A 101 -8.08 9.29 -13.65
CA GLU A 101 -9.28 10.00 -14.09
C GLU A 101 -9.39 9.92 -15.62
N VAL A 102 -10.52 9.42 -16.11
CA VAL A 102 -10.79 9.26 -17.54
C VAL A 102 -12.08 9.97 -17.91
N SER A 103 -12.04 10.77 -18.98
CA SER A 103 -13.24 11.38 -19.57
C SER A 103 -13.19 11.27 -21.09
N GLY A 104 -14.27 10.80 -21.72
CA GLY A 104 -14.30 10.56 -23.17
C GLY A 104 -13.22 9.58 -23.66
N ARG A 105 -12.85 8.60 -22.83
CA ARG A 105 -11.72 7.66 -23.03
C ARG A 105 -10.33 8.29 -23.01
N GLN A 106 -10.22 9.57 -22.66
CA GLN A 106 -8.95 10.28 -22.56
C GLN A 106 -8.49 10.39 -21.10
N ASN A 107 -7.18 10.25 -20.88
CA ASN A 107 -6.57 10.58 -19.60
C ASN A 107 -6.83 12.05 -19.21
N LYS A 108 -7.31 12.29 -17.99
CA LYS A 108 -7.44 13.62 -17.40
C LYS A 108 -6.46 13.86 -16.26
N GLY A 109 -5.95 12.79 -15.67
CA GLY A 109 -4.91 12.83 -14.67
C GLY A 109 -4.76 11.49 -13.97
N MET A 110 -3.65 11.34 -13.28
CA MET A 110 -3.40 10.26 -12.35
C MET A 110 -3.36 10.85 -10.95
N THR A 111 -3.99 10.20 -9.98
CA THR A 111 -4.04 10.66 -8.59
C THR A 111 -3.55 9.55 -7.66
N LEU A 112 -2.51 9.85 -6.88
CA LEU A 112 -2.12 9.02 -5.74
C LEU A 112 -2.65 9.69 -4.47
N SER A 113 -3.48 8.96 -3.73
CA SER A 113 -4.00 9.38 -2.44
C SER A 113 -3.38 8.53 -1.33
N VAL A 114 -2.81 9.16 -0.31
CA VAL A 114 -2.18 8.46 0.83
C VAL A 114 -2.62 9.10 2.13
N SER A 115 -3.11 8.29 3.07
CA SER A 115 -3.45 8.74 4.42
C SER A 115 -2.26 8.61 5.39
N ASN A 116 -2.23 9.48 6.39
CA ASN A 116 -1.30 9.38 7.49
C ASN A 116 -2.09 9.14 8.79
N PRO A 117 -2.08 7.92 9.34
CA PRO A 117 -2.79 7.62 10.58
C PRO A 117 -2.03 8.06 11.84
N PHE A 118 -0.80 8.56 11.72
CA PHE A 118 0.09 8.84 12.85
C PHE A 118 0.04 10.29 13.30
N ASP A 119 0.70 10.56 14.43
CA ASP A 119 0.80 11.88 15.07
C ASP A 119 2.04 12.67 14.59
N LYS A 120 2.70 12.22 13.53
CA LYS A 120 3.91 12.83 12.94
C LYS A 120 3.75 12.95 11.44
N ASN A 121 4.48 13.89 10.82
CA ASN A 121 4.51 13.97 9.35
C ASN A 121 5.07 12.66 8.78
N LEU A 122 4.32 12.04 7.88
CA LEU A 122 4.72 10.84 7.14
C LEU A 122 5.33 11.25 5.80
N ASN A 123 6.47 10.66 5.47
CA ASN A 123 7.20 10.93 4.24
C ASN A 123 7.70 9.63 3.62
N TYR A 124 7.91 9.64 2.31
CA TYR A 124 8.42 8.52 1.51
C TYR A 124 9.02 9.09 0.22
N ASP A 125 9.76 8.27 -0.52
CA ASP A 125 10.21 8.63 -1.86
C ASP A 125 9.39 7.84 -2.89
N ALA A 126 9.20 8.40 -4.08
CA ALA A 126 8.44 7.77 -5.15
C ALA A 126 9.16 7.82 -6.49
N ILE A 127 9.02 6.72 -7.22
CA ILE A 127 9.56 6.54 -8.54
C ILE A 127 8.44 6.05 -9.46
N ILE A 128 8.22 6.75 -10.57
CA ILE A 128 7.11 6.49 -11.49
C ILE A 128 7.60 5.88 -12.80
N ASN A 129 6.81 4.97 -13.36
CA ASN A 129 6.99 4.46 -14.72
C ASN A 129 5.88 5.06 -15.60
N VAL A 130 6.26 5.81 -16.63
CA VAL A 130 5.31 6.59 -17.45
C VAL A 130 5.10 5.93 -18.80
N VAL A 131 3.85 5.85 -19.26
CA VAL A 131 3.54 5.30 -20.59
C VAL A 131 4.33 6.03 -21.67
N GLY A 132 4.96 5.26 -22.57
CA GLY A 132 5.72 5.80 -23.70
C GLY A 132 7.09 6.38 -23.35
N LYS A 133 7.50 6.35 -22.08
CA LYS A 133 8.86 6.75 -21.66
C LYS A 133 9.66 5.53 -21.23
N LYS A 134 10.93 5.49 -21.63
CA LYS A 134 11.86 4.42 -21.22
C LYS A 134 12.46 4.76 -19.86
N GLY A 135 12.36 3.84 -18.91
CA GLY A 135 12.99 3.94 -17.60
C GLY A 135 12.03 4.38 -16.48
N TRP A 136 12.65 4.73 -15.36
CA TRP A 136 11.98 5.09 -14.11
C TRP A 136 12.37 6.52 -13.73
N PHE A 137 11.42 7.30 -13.22
CA PHE A 137 11.61 8.72 -12.94
C PHE A 137 11.27 9.01 -11.49
N GLU A 138 12.20 9.63 -10.76
CA GLU A 138 11.91 10.14 -9.42
C GLU A 138 10.90 11.28 -9.48
N THR A 139 10.04 11.37 -8.47
CA THR A 139 9.14 12.50 -8.25
C THR A 139 9.23 12.95 -6.80
N SER A 140 9.00 14.23 -6.57
CA SER A 140 8.84 14.77 -5.23
C SER A 140 7.46 14.45 -4.68
N ILE A 141 7.37 14.28 -3.37
CA ILE A 141 6.13 14.10 -2.63
C ILE A 141 6.05 15.14 -1.54
N ILE A 142 4.84 15.60 -1.25
CA ILE A 142 4.59 16.52 -0.14
C ILE A 142 4.42 15.67 1.14
N PRO A 143 5.21 15.96 2.21
CA PRO A 143 5.03 15.29 3.49
C PRO A 143 3.58 15.36 3.98
N ILE A 144 3.06 14.21 4.41
CA ILE A 144 1.67 14.07 4.80
C ILE A 144 1.55 14.42 6.27
N LYS A 145 0.84 15.49 6.59
CA LYS A 145 0.63 15.93 7.98
C LYS A 145 -0.12 14.89 8.83
N PRO A 146 0.02 14.93 10.16
CA PRO A 146 -0.66 14.03 11.07
C PRO A 146 -2.16 13.94 10.83
N LYS A 147 -2.70 12.72 10.82
CA LYS A 147 -4.15 12.43 10.67
C LYS A 147 -4.79 12.99 9.40
N LEU A 148 -4.00 13.38 8.39
CA LEU A 148 -4.48 13.92 7.12
C LEU A 148 -4.24 12.97 5.96
N LYS A 149 -4.83 13.32 4.82
CA LYS A 149 -4.64 12.67 3.53
C LYS A 149 -3.97 13.63 2.56
N ASN A 150 -3.01 13.14 1.80
CA ASN A 150 -2.37 13.83 0.69
C ASN A 150 -2.99 13.36 -0.63
N PHE A 151 -2.92 14.24 -1.64
CA PHE A 151 -3.20 13.91 -3.03
C PHE A 151 -2.05 14.43 -3.90
N GLU A 152 -1.33 13.52 -4.54
CA GLU A 152 -0.38 13.85 -5.59
C GLU A 152 -1.05 13.62 -6.95
N MET A 153 -0.86 14.56 -7.87
CA MET A 153 -1.52 14.55 -9.18
C MET A 153 -0.51 14.69 -10.30
N TRP A 154 -0.67 13.88 -11.34
CA TRP A 154 0.16 13.95 -12.53
C TRP A 154 -0.69 13.99 -13.81
N PRO A 155 -0.37 14.86 -14.77
CA PRO A 155 -1.09 14.92 -16.03
C PRO A 155 -0.76 13.75 -16.97
N GLN A 156 0.42 13.13 -16.82
CA GLN A 156 0.84 12.01 -17.65
C GLN A 156 0.22 10.67 -17.21
N PRO A 157 -0.13 9.77 -18.15
CA PRO A 157 -0.52 8.40 -17.82
C PRO A 157 0.66 7.60 -17.25
N ILE A 158 0.50 7.06 -16.05
CA ILE A 158 1.54 6.34 -15.30
C ILE A 158 1.18 4.86 -15.23
N ILE A 159 2.12 3.99 -15.61
CA ILE A 159 1.99 2.53 -15.58
C ILE A 159 1.94 2.03 -14.13
N THR A 160 2.87 2.50 -13.29
CA THR A 160 3.00 2.07 -11.89
C THR A 160 3.85 3.07 -11.11
N ILE A 161 3.69 3.07 -9.79
CA ILE A 161 4.49 3.84 -8.84
C ILE A 161 5.16 2.88 -7.86
N VAL A 162 6.44 3.11 -7.58
CA VAL A 162 7.17 2.48 -6.47
C VAL A 162 7.31 3.50 -5.36
N LEU A 163 6.86 3.15 -4.15
CA LEU A 163 6.97 3.95 -2.93
C LEU A 163 7.93 3.26 -1.96
N ASN A 164 8.93 3.99 -1.47
CA ASN A 164 9.95 3.43 -0.57
C ASN A 164 10.43 4.46 0.46
N ASN A 165 11.38 4.05 1.29
CA ASN A 165 12.03 4.93 2.27
C ASN A 165 11.03 5.67 3.20
N TRP A 166 9.98 4.95 3.61
CA TRP A 166 8.95 5.43 4.53
C TRP A 166 9.55 5.86 5.86
N ARG A 167 9.23 7.08 6.30
CA ARG A 167 9.83 7.70 7.48
C ARG A 167 8.91 8.75 8.09
N PHE A 168 9.14 9.06 9.36
CA PHE A 168 8.62 10.28 9.96
C PHE A 168 9.64 11.40 9.79
N ASP A 169 9.16 12.61 9.48
CA ASP A 169 10.04 13.79 9.58
C ASP A 169 10.49 13.97 11.04
N LYS A 170 11.68 14.55 11.21
CA LYS A 170 12.25 14.84 12.53
C LYS A 170 11.57 16.00 13.22
#